data_AF-A0A1L9TT22-F1
#
_entry.id   AF-A0A1L9TT22-F1
#
_cell.length_a   1.000
_cell.length_b   1.000
_cell.length_c   1.000
_cell.angle_alpha   90.00
_cell.angle_beta   90.00
_cell.angle_gamma   90.00
#
_symmetry.space_group_name_H-M   'P 1'
#
loop_
_entity.id
_entity.type
_entity.pdbx_description
1 polymer ?
#
loop_
_entity_poly.entity_id
_entity_poly.type
_entity_poly.pdbx_seq_one_letter_code
_entity_poly.pdbx_strand_id
1 'polypeptide(L)'
;MGLSSLRLALWSSLIVQGLCKIPCTESAFSKYLSSSGHRNASVLLTSHIAEGETFHVPAGEIAYPQSPTDLPELCVVQINVTSSPESAYSFGLFLPVDWNDRFLCAAHATT
;
A
#
# COMPACT_ATOMS: atom_id res chain seq x y z
N MET A 1 58.44 14.42 -20.36
CA MET A 1 57.92 13.09 -19.96
C MET A 1 56.77 13.33 -18.99
N GLY A 2 55.55 12.98 -19.38
CA GLY A 2 54.33 13.24 -18.60
C GLY A 2 53.12 12.71 -19.34
N LEU A 3 53.08 11.38 -19.52
CA LEU A 3 51.92 10.66 -20.01
C LEU A 3 50.96 10.47 -18.83
N SER A 4 49.71 10.92 -18.95
CA SER A 4 48.61 10.29 -18.23
C SER A 4 47.29 10.51 -18.95
N SER A 5 47.01 9.62 -19.90
CA SER A 5 45.66 9.24 -20.29
C SER A 5 44.98 8.53 -19.11
N LEU A 6 43.68 8.74 -18.88
CA LEU A 6 42.68 7.69 -18.59
C LEU A 6 41.31 8.35 -18.31
N ARG A 7 40.36 8.26 -19.23
CA ARG A 7 39.31 7.23 -19.40
C ARG A 7 37.94 7.74 -18.89
N LEU A 8 37.06 7.94 -19.86
CA LEU A 8 35.61 8.08 -19.71
C LEU A 8 35.04 6.94 -18.87
N ALA A 9 34.26 7.26 -17.85
CA ALA A 9 33.30 6.34 -17.27
C ALA A 9 31.90 6.92 -17.54
N LEU A 10 31.31 6.52 -18.66
CA LEU A 10 29.88 6.68 -18.92
C LEU A 10 29.16 5.76 -17.92
N TRP A 11 28.59 6.35 -16.87
CA TRP A 11 27.73 5.64 -15.94
C TRP A 11 26.39 5.40 -16.64
N SER A 12 26.26 4.25 -17.31
CA SER A 12 24.98 3.78 -17.81
C SER A 12 24.15 3.31 -16.62
N SER A 13 23.34 4.20 -16.06
CA SER A 13 22.28 3.83 -15.11
C SER A 13 21.20 3.06 -15.87
N LEU A 14 21.34 1.74 -15.98
CA LEU A 14 20.19 0.87 -16.26
C LEU A 14 19.29 0.92 -15.02
N ILE A 15 18.25 1.75 -15.07
CA ILE A 15 17.15 1.66 -14.10
C ILE A 15 16.39 0.38 -14.47
N VAL A 16 16.72 -0.74 -13.83
CA VAL A 16 15.85 -1.91 -13.82
C VAL A 16 14.66 -1.54 -12.95
N GLN A 17 13.58 -1.03 -13.56
CA GLN A 17 12.29 -0.95 -12.90
C GLN A 17 11.70 -2.36 -12.88
N GLY A 18 12.15 -3.18 -11.92
CA GLY A 18 11.42 -4.38 -11.56
C GLY A 18 10.07 -3.95 -10.99
N LEU A 19 8.97 -4.42 -11.59
CA LEU A 19 7.62 -4.27 -11.03
C LEU A 19 7.57 -5.06 -9.71
N CYS A 20 8.03 -4.44 -8.63
CA CYS A 20 8.03 -5.07 -7.33
C CYS A 20 6.59 -5.01 -6.79
N LYS A 21 5.85 -6.12 -6.89
CA LYS A 21 4.60 -6.27 -6.12
C LYS A 21 4.96 -6.15 -4.64
N ILE A 22 4.36 -5.19 -3.93
CA ILE A 22 4.56 -5.03 -2.48
C ILE A 22 3.98 -6.29 -1.82
N PRO A 23 4.76 -7.08 -1.06
CA PRO A 23 4.23 -8.26 -0.41
C PRO A 23 3.16 -7.83 0.60
N CYS A 24 2.12 -8.65 0.76
CA CYS A 24 0.99 -8.36 1.65
C CYS A 24 1.38 -8.59 3.13
N THR A 25 2.25 -7.73 3.65
CA THR A 25 2.75 -7.79 5.03
C THR A 25 2.85 -6.39 5.63
N GLU A 26 2.58 -6.29 6.93
CA GLU A 26 2.66 -5.02 7.66
C GLU A 26 4.04 -4.35 7.53
N SER A 27 5.11 -5.14 7.55
CA SER A 27 6.49 -4.63 7.46
C SER A 27 6.78 -3.99 6.11
N ALA A 28 6.23 -4.53 5.02
CA ALA A 28 6.43 -3.98 3.68
C ALA A 28 5.72 -2.63 3.51
N PHE A 29 4.47 -2.55 3.95
CA PHE A 29 3.72 -1.30 3.92
C PHE A 29 4.30 -0.26 4.89
N SER A 30 4.71 -0.67 6.09
CA SER A 30 5.36 0.24 7.05
C SER A 30 6.67 0.81 6.49
N LYS A 31 7.46 -0.03 5.82
CA LYS A 31 8.68 0.41 5.12
C LYS A 31 8.36 1.39 4.00
N TYR A 32 7.33 1.14 3.20
CA TYR A 32 6.89 2.02 2.12
C TYR A 32 6.41 3.39 2.64
N LEU A 33 5.58 3.41 3.69
CA LEU A 33 5.12 4.64 4.33
C LEU A 33 6.30 5.47 4.86
N SER A 34 7.26 4.80 5.49
CA SER A 34 8.46 5.44 6.02
C SER A 34 9.35 6.02 4.92
N SER A 35 9.57 5.27 3.83
CA SER A 35 10.42 5.73 2.71
C SER A 35 9.77 6.82 1.85
N SER A 36 8.43 6.88 1.83
CA SER A 36 7.67 7.92 1.12
C SER A 36 7.44 9.19 1.95
N GLY A 37 7.95 9.25 3.19
CA GLY A 37 7.85 10.43 4.05
C GLY A 37 6.58 10.53 4.92
N HIS A 38 5.71 9.51 4.89
CA HIS A 38 4.46 9.47 5.65
C HIS A 38 4.68 8.94 7.08
N ARG A 39 5.41 9.71 7.90
CA ARG A 39 5.72 9.31 9.29
C ARG A 39 4.54 9.33 10.27
N ASN A 40 3.45 10.01 9.90
CA ASN A 40 2.24 10.09 10.71
C ASN A 40 1.25 8.96 10.39
N ALA A 41 1.62 8.03 9.50
CA ALA A 41 0.81 6.89 9.12
C ALA A 41 1.36 5.59 9.72
N SER A 42 0.48 4.74 10.23
CA SER A 42 0.80 3.41 10.73
C SER A 42 -0.11 2.36 10.11
N VAL A 43 0.44 1.17 9.87
CA VAL A 43 -0.33 0.02 9.38
C VAL A 43 -1.03 -0.62 10.58
N LEU A 44 -2.35 -0.80 10.49
CA LEU A 44 -3.16 -1.45 11.52
C LEU A 44 -3.40 -2.93 11.23
N LEU A 45 -3.53 -3.28 9.96
CA LEU A 45 -3.85 -4.63 9.50
C LEU A 45 -3.32 -4.82 8.08
N THR A 46 -2.79 -6.01 7.81
CA THR A 46 -2.69 -6.56 6.45
C THR A 46 -3.31 -7.94 6.41
N SER A 47 -4.09 -8.22 5.37
CA SER A 47 -4.70 -9.54 5.16
C SER A 47 -4.68 -9.88 3.68
N HIS A 48 -4.04 -11.00 3.34
CA HIS A 48 -4.17 -11.59 2.02
C HIS A 48 -5.50 -12.36 1.96
N ILE A 49 -6.23 -12.16 0.88
CA ILE A 49 -7.52 -12.78 0.60
C ILE A 49 -7.34 -13.57 -0.68
N ALA A 50 -7.58 -14.89 -0.63
CA ALA A 50 -7.52 -15.72 -1.82
C ALA A 50 -8.76 -15.50 -2.70
N GLU A 51 -8.67 -15.92 -3.96
CA GLU A 51 -9.79 -15.86 -4.89
C GLU A 51 -11.02 -16.62 -4.36
N GLY A 52 -12.19 -15.99 -4.42
CA GLY A 52 -13.46 -16.52 -3.95
C GLY A 52 -13.66 -16.40 -2.42
N GLU A 53 -12.68 -15.88 -1.68
CA GLU A 53 -12.78 -15.76 -0.22
C GLU A 53 -13.56 -14.51 0.23
N THR A 54 -13.73 -14.41 1.55
CA THR A 54 -14.48 -13.35 2.21
C THR A 54 -13.55 -12.54 3.10
N PHE A 55 -13.57 -11.22 2.96
CA PHE A 55 -12.94 -10.36 3.97
C PHE A 55 -13.92 -10.17 5.14
N HIS A 56 -13.56 -10.68 6.31
CA HIS A 56 -14.41 -10.56 7.49
C HIS A 56 -14.23 -9.19 8.14
N VAL A 57 -15.25 -8.34 7.97
CA VAL A 57 -15.22 -6.98 8.53
C VAL A 57 -15.27 -7.06 10.06
N PRO A 58 -14.40 -6.32 10.78
CA PRO A 58 -14.44 -6.29 12.24
C PRO A 58 -15.81 -5.83 12.77
N ALA A 59 -16.28 -6.44 13.86
CA ALA A 59 -17.61 -6.21 14.43
C ALA A 59 -17.92 -4.76 14.89
N GLY A 60 -16.94 -3.85 14.84
CA GLY A 60 -17.10 -2.43 15.16
C GLY A 60 -17.34 -1.51 13.95
N GLU A 61 -17.27 -2.02 12.73
CA GLU A 61 -17.40 -1.19 11.53
C GLU A 61 -18.88 -0.95 11.18
N ILE A 62 -19.38 0.22 11.58
CA ILE A 62 -20.79 0.58 11.40
C ILE A 62 -21.13 0.99 9.96
N ALA A 63 -20.17 1.51 9.20
CA ALA A 63 -20.43 2.01 7.84
C ALA A 63 -20.54 0.87 6.83
N TYR A 64 -19.87 -0.26 7.10
CA TYR A 64 -19.82 -1.42 6.21
C TYR A 64 -20.05 -2.73 6.99
N PRO A 65 -21.24 -2.94 7.57
CA PRO A 65 -21.49 -4.06 8.49
C PRO A 65 -21.59 -5.43 7.78
N GLN A 66 -21.58 -5.46 6.45
CA GLN A 66 -21.65 -6.70 5.67
C GLN A 66 -20.28 -7.03 5.10
N SER A 67 -19.80 -8.22 5.44
CA SER A 67 -18.51 -8.73 4.94
C SER A 67 -18.62 -9.03 3.44
N PRO A 68 -17.75 -8.46 2.59
CA PRO A 68 -17.75 -8.77 1.17
C PRO A 68 -17.23 -10.20 0.93
N THR A 69 -17.97 -10.95 0.12
CA THR A 69 -17.69 -12.33 -0.28
C THR A 69 -17.29 -12.39 -1.76
N ASP A 70 -16.78 -13.55 -2.22
CA ASP A 70 -16.44 -13.80 -3.64
C ASP A 70 -15.46 -12.75 -4.20
N LEU A 71 -14.45 -12.43 -3.41
CA LEU A 71 -13.45 -11.43 -3.78
C LEU A 71 -12.40 -12.01 -4.72
N PRO A 72 -11.87 -11.23 -5.67
CA PRO A 72 -10.66 -11.63 -6.40
C PRO A 72 -9.47 -11.71 -5.45
N GLU A 73 -8.39 -12.39 -5.84
CA GLU A 73 -7.17 -12.43 -5.03
C GLU A 73 -6.61 -11.01 -4.81
N LEU A 74 -6.49 -10.61 -3.54
CA LEU A 74 -6.12 -9.25 -3.17
C LEU A 74 -5.43 -9.16 -1.81
N CYS A 75 -4.76 -8.03 -1.59
CA CYS A 75 -4.24 -7.63 -0.29
C CYS A 75 -5.11 -6.53 0.30
N VAL A 76 -5.69 -6.77 1.48
CA VAL A 76 -6.33 -5.75 2.29
C VAL A 76 -5.29 -5.10 3.19
N VAL A 77 -5.27 -3.78 3.22
CA VAL A 77 -4.42 -3.00 4.13
C VAL A 77 -5.27 -1.95 4.81
N GLN A 78 -5.17 -1.85 6.13
CA GLN A 78 -5.76 -0.77 6.89
C GLN A 78 -4.68 0.14 7.45
N ILE A 79 -4.83 1.44 7.24
CA ILE A 79 -3.86 2.46 7.64
C ILE A 79 -4.56 3.45 8.56
N ASN A 80 -3.90 3.80 9.66
CA ASN A 80 -4.26 4.93 10.50
C ASN A 80 -3.33 6.10 10.23
N VAL A 81 -3.88 7.30 10.10
CA VAL A 81 -3.12 8.54 9.89
C VAL A 81 -3.46 9.53 10.98
N THR A 82 -2.45 9.92 11.75
CA THR A 82 -2.57 10.99 12.75
C THR A 82 -2.58 12.34 12.04
N SER A 83 -3.75 12.99 12.00
CA SER A 83 -3.97 14.28 11.33
C SER A 83 -3.65 15.49 12.21
N SER A 84 -3.82 15.36 13.53
CA SER A 84 -3.42 16.38 14.53
C SER A 84 -3.05 15.69 15.86
N PRO A 85 -2.56 16.42 16.87
CA PRO A 85 -2.29 15.82 18.18
C PRO A 85 -3.51 15.17 18.86
N GLU A 86 -4.72 15.58 18.47
CA GLU A 86 -6.00 15.13 19.04
C GLU A 86 -6.89 14.40 18.03
N SER A 87 -6.47 14.26 16.77
CA SER A 87 -7.30 13.64 15.72
C SER A 87 -6.52 12.68 14.83
N ALA A 88 -7.20 11.62 14.41
CA ALA A 88 -6.72 10.67 13.43
C ALA A 88 -7.88 10.18 12.57
N TYR A 89 -7.56 9.70 11.37
CA TYR A 89 -8.50 8.99 10.52
C TYR A 89 -7.87 7.67 10.07
N SER A 90 -8.71 6.67 9.80
CA SER A 90 -8.26 5.41 9.23
C SER A 90 -8.97 5.13 7.93
N PHE A 91 -8.31 4.39 7.04
CA PHE A 91 -8.89 3.94 5.79
C PHE A 91 -8.37 2.55 5.44
N GLY A 92 -9.19 1.80 4.70
CA GLY A 92 -8.85 0.51 4.14
C GLY A 92 -8.56 0.61 2.64
N LEU A 93 -7.65 -0.22 2.15
CA LEU A 93 -7.35 -0.42 0.74
C LEU A 93 -7.51 -1.89 0.40
N PHE A 94 -8.19 -2.18 -0.70
CA PHE A 94 -8.23 -3.49 -1.33
C PHE A 94 -7.35 -3.40 -2.58
N LEU A 95 -6.22 -4.10 -2.57
CA LEU A 95 -5.20 -4.04 -3.62
C LEU A 95 -5.17 -5.39 -4.37
N PRO A 96 -5.81 -5.49 -5.55
CA PRO A 96 -5.83 -6.73 -6.33
C PRO A 96 -4.43 -7.16 -6.76
N VAL A 97 -4.19 -8.48 -6.78
CA VAL A 97 -2.97 -9.05 -7.36
C VAL A 97 -2.90 -8.78 -8.86
N ASP A 98 -4.05 -8.87 -9.52
CA ASP A 98 -4.27 -8.52 -10.92
C ASP A 98 -5.01 -7.18 -10.99
N TRP A 99 -4.22 -6.11 -11.09
CA TRP A 99 -4.73 -4.74 -11.13
C TRP A 99 -5.00 -4.30 -12.57
N ASN A 100 -6.14 -3.65 -12.80
CA ASN A 100 -6.59 -3.17 -14.10
C ASN A 100 -6.32 -1.67 -14.33
N ASP A 101 -5.35 -1.10 -13.63
CA ASP A 101 -4.96 0.32 -13.70
C ASP A 101 -6.07 1.32 -13.31
N ARG A 102 -7.14 0.86 -12.63
CA ARG A 102 -8.23 1.73 -12.16
C ARG A 102 -8.20 1.87 -10.66
N PHE A 103 -8.60 3.05 -10.20
CA PHE A 103 -8.72 3.39 -8.78
C PHE A 103 -10.16 3.81 -8.47
N LEU A 104 -10.68 3.33 -7.35
CA LEU A 104 -12.01 3.64 -6.85
C LEU A 104 -11.89 4.06 -5.39
N CYS A 105 -12.48 5.20 -5.04
CA CYS A 105 -12.64 5.65 -3.66
C CYS A 105 -14.12 5.62 -3.27
N ALA A 106 -14.39 5.06 -2.10
CA ALA A 106 -15.65 5.27 -1.39
C ALA A 106 -15.39 6.19 -0.20
N ALA A 107 -16.37 7.05 0.12
CA ALA A 107 -16.33 7.92 1.27
C ALA A 107 -17.68 7.85 2.00
N HIS A 108 -17.68 8.21 3.28
CA HIS A 108 -18.92 8.35 4.04
C HIS A 108 -19.64 9.62 3.60
N ALA A 109 -20.96 9.52 3.36
CA ALA A 109 -21.85 10.67 3.25
C ALA A 109 -22.39 11.08 4.63
N THR A 110 -22.01 12.26 5.13
CA THR A 110 -22.68 12.91 6.27
C THR A 110 -23.78 13.82 5.72
N THR A 111 -25.05 13.52 6.03
CA THR A 111 -26.19 14.40 5.71
C THR A 111 -26.30 15.55 6.69
#